data_AF-A0A382G8Z4-F1
#
_entry.id   AF-A0A382G8Z4-F1
#
_cell.length_a   1.000
_cell.length_b   1.000
_cell.length_c   1.000
_cell.angle_alpha   90.00
_cell.angle_beta   90.00
_cell.angle_gamma   90.00
#
_symmetry.space_group_name_H-M   'P 1'
#
loop_
_entity.id
_entity.type
_entity.pdbx_description
1 polymer ?
#
loop_
_entity_poly.entity_id
_entity_poly.type
_entity_poly.pdbx_seq_one_letter_code
_entity_poly.pdbx_strand_id
1 'polypeptide(L)'
;MNKIRDGFTLIELVIIMVILGVLAAVAIPKLGGSIDSSEIAAEDAVIGNLRSSLEVYAMDKVVEDSERSYPPDPFTALDNDLGSSWTYAAGTITHTRNDETTRAWTYTSGTGTVEEED
;
A
#
# COMPACT_ATOMS: atom_id res chain seq x y z
N MET A 1 -23.13 15.88 -60.56
CA MET A 1 -22.92 16.12 -59.12
C MET A 1 -21.52 16.65 -58.90
N ASN A 2 -21.36 17.96 -58.66
CA ASN A 2 -20.08 18.51 -58.25
C ASN A 2 -19.93 18.36 -56.74
N LYS A 3 -18.94 17.58 -56.31
CA LYS A 3 -18.52 17.49 -54.91
C LYS A 3 -17.78 18.78 -54.55
N ILE A 4 -18.27 19.48 -53.53
CA ILE A 4 -17.61 20.63 -52.93
C ILE A 4 -16.27 20.13 -52.36
N ARG A 5 -15.15 20.70 -52.82
CA ARG A 5 -13.82 20.50 -52.24
C ARG A 5 -13.56 21.68 -51.31
N ASP A 6 -14.02 21.57 -50.07
CA ASP A 6 -13.67 22.55 -49.03
C ASP A 6 -12.23 22.31 -48.60
N GLY A 7 -11.37 23.30 -48.86
CA GLY A 7 -9.99 23.33 -48.41
C GLY A 7 -9.88 24.00 -47.05
N PHE A 8 -9.12 23.40 -46.13
CA PHE A 8 -8.81 23.97 -44.83
C PHE A 8 -8.07 25.32 -44.96
N THR A 9 -8.37 26.24 -44.05
CA THR A 9 -7.66 27.53 -43.98
C THR A 9 -6.34 27.38 -43.21
N LEU A 10 -5.33 28.18 -43.57
CA LEU A 10 -4.05 28.20 -42.85
C LEU A 10 -4.23 28.58 -41.38
N ILE A 11 -5.15 29.49 -41.09
CA ILE A 11 -5.41 29.93 -39.72
C ILE A 11 -6.01 28.82 -38.85
N GLU A 12 -6.82 27.94 -39.45
CA GLU A 12 -7.40 26.80 -38.75
C GLU A 12 -6.33 25.80 -38.34
N LEU A 13 -5.34 25.55 -39.20
CA LEU A 13 -4.21 24.71 -38.86
C LEU A 13 -3.35 25.30 -37.73
N VAL A 14 -3.15 26.62 -37.73
CA VAL A 14 -2.38 27.33 -36.70
C VAL A 14 -3.08 27.26 -35.34
N ILE A 15 -4.39 27.49 -35.29
CA ILE A 15 -5.16 27.42 -34.04
C ILE A 15 -5.12 26.01 -33.45
N ILE A 16 -5.25 24.97 -34.30
CA ILE A 16 -5.17 23.57 -33.86
C ILE A 16 -3.79 23.28 -33.25
N MET A 17 -2.71 23.73 -33.87
CA MET A 17 -1.35 23.53 -33.35
C MET A 17 -1.15 24.23 -31.99
N VAL A 18 -1.70 25.42 -31.82
CA VAL A 18 -1.66 26.16 -30.55
C VAL A 18 -2.43 25.40 -29.46
N ILE A 19 -3.65 24.93 -29.76
CA ILE A 19 -4.46 24.17 -28.81
C ILE A 19 -3.78 22.86 -28.43
N LEU A 20 -3.27 22.09 -29.41
CA LEU A 20 -2.51 20.87 -29.15
C LEU A 20 -1.23 21.14 -28.34
N GLY A 21 -0.56 22.27 -28.57
CA GLY A 21 0.61 22.68 -27.79
C GLY A 21 0.28 22.97 -26.32
N VAL A 22 -0.83 23.65 -26.05
CA VAL A 22 -1.29 23.91 -24.66
C VAL A 22 -1.76 22.63 -23.98
N LEU A 23 -2.53 21.79 -24.69
CA LEU A 23 -3.00 20.52 -24.15
C LEU A 23 -1.83 19.59 -23.82
N ALA A 24 -0.81 19.53 -24.67
CA ALA A 24 0.40 18.74 -24.40
C ALA A 24 1.18 19.24 -23.17
N ALA A 25 1.18 20.56 -22.91
CA ALA A 25 1.87 21.14 -21.76
C ALA A 25 1.12 20.92 -20.42
N VAL A 26 -0.22 20.83 -20.46
CA VAL A 26 -1.07 20.69 -19.26
C VAL A 26 -1.45 19.24 -18.98
N ALA A 27 -1.35 18.34 -19.96
CA ALA A 27 -1.73 16.94 -19.83
C ALA A 27 -0.63 16.09 -19.15
N ILE A 28 -0.40 16.30 -17.85
CA ILE A 28 0.28 15.32 -17.00
C ILE A 28 -0.47 15.22 -15.67
N PRO A 29 -1.38 14.25 -15.48
CA PRO A 29 -1.90 13.94 -14.16
C PRO A 29 -0.77 13.35 -13.29
N LYS A 30 -0.51 13.97 -12.13
CA LYS A 30 0.44 13.44 -11.14
C LYS A 30 -0.19 12.26 -10.42
N LEU A 31 0.14 11.04 -10.84
CA LEU A 31 -0.30 9.80 -10.19
C LEU A 31 0.55 9.39 -8.98
N GLY A 32 1.71 10.04 -8.76
CA GLY A 32 2.69 9.62 -7.74
C GLY A 32 2.14 9.56 -6.31
N GLY A 33 1.57 10.65 -5.79
CA GLY A 33 1.17 10.70 -4.37
C GLY A 33 -0.03 9.82 -3.98
N SER A 34 -0.80 9.33 -4.96
CA SER A 34 -1.91 8.41 -4.68
C SER A 34 -1.44 6.98 -4.42
N ILE A 35 -0.26 6.61 -4.90
CA ILE A 35 0.28 5.26 -4.74
C ILE A 35 0.85 5.12 -3.32
N ASP A 36 1.69 6.07 -2.89
CA ASP A 36 2.30 6.06 -1.56
C ASP A 36 1.26 6.05 -0.43
N SER A 37 0.21 6.86 -0.55
CA SER A 37 -0.88 6.90 0.44
C SER A 37 -1.72 5.63 0.48
N SER A 38 -1.89 4.95 -0.67
CA SER A 38 -2.59 3.66 -0.73
C SER A 38 -1.76 2.55 -0.09
N GLU A 39 -0.44 2.61 -0.25
CA GLU A 39 0.49 1.63 0.32
C GLU A 39 0.57 1.75 1.84
N ILE A 40 0.68 2.97 2.37
CA ILE A 40 0.61 3.22 3.83
C ILE A 40 -0.72 2.71 4.41
N ALA A 41 -1.85 2.99 3.74
CA ALA A 41 -3.15 2.52 4.21
C ALA A 41 -3.26 0.98 4.21
N ALA A 42 -2.64 0.31 3.24
CA ALA A 42 -2.58 -1.14 3.20
C ALA A 42 -1.72 -1.71 4.34
N GLU A 43 -0.56 -1.10 4.62
CA GLU A 43 0.30 -1.47 5.75
C GLU A 43 -0.43 -1.33 7.08
N ASP A 44 -1.09 -0.20 7.29
CA ASP A 44 -1.84 0.05 8.53
C ASP A 44 -2.99 -0.96 8.71
N ALA A 45 -3.64 -1.36 7.62
CA ALA A 45 -4.68 -2.39 7.64
C ALA A 45 -4.10 -3.77 8.01
N VAL A 46 -2.94 -4.15 7.46
CA VAL A 46 -2.26 -5.41 7.78
C VAL A 46 -1.86 -5.43 9.25
N ILE A 47 -1.19 -4.38 9.75
CA ILE A 47 -0.77 -4.28 11.15
C ILE A 47 -1.97 -4.26 12.10
N GLY A 48 -3.06 -3.58 11.73
CA GLY A 48 -4.30 -3.58 12.49
C GLY A 48 -4.90 -4.98 12.62
N ASN A 49 -4.99 -5.72 11.51
CA ASN A 49 -5.46 -7.11 11.51
C ASN A 49 -4.54 -8.03 12.30
N LEU A 50 -3.22 -7.83 12.21
CA LEU A 50 -2.24 -8.60 12.96
C LEU A 50 -2.42 -8.42 14.46
N ARG A 51 -2.55 -7.17 14.94
CA ARG A 51 -2.82 -6.86 16.36
C ARG A 51 -4.11 -7.54 16.84
N SER A 52 -5.18 -7.48 16.03
CA SER A 52 -6.45 -8.14 16.38
C SER A 52 -6.30 -9.66 16.43
N SER A 53 -5.52 -10.25 15.52
CA SER A 53 -5.34 -11.70 15.45
C SER A 53 -4.48 -12.20 16.60
N LEU A 54 -3.47 -11.44 17.01
CA LEU A 54 -2.67 -11.71 18.22
C LEU A 54 -3.52 -11.70 19.49
N GLU A 55 -4.50 -10.79 19.60
CA GLU A 55 -5.44 -10.78 20.71
C GLU A 55 -6.29 -12.04 20.74
N VAL A 56 -6.85 -12.43 19.58
CA VAL A 56 -7.65 -13.67 19.46
C VAL A 56 -6.82 -14.88 19.85
N TYR A 57 -5.60 -14.99 19.34
CA TYR A 57 -4.68 -16.08 19.71
C TYR A 57 -4.45 -16.12 21.23
N ALA A 58 -4.22 -14.98 21.86
CA ALA A 58 -4.01 -14.91 23.30
C ALA A 58 -5.26 -15.31 24.09
N MET A 59 -6.45 -14.97 23.60
CA MET A 59 -7.72 -15.42 24.18
C MET A 59 -7.89 -16.93 24.08
N ASP A 60 -7.56 -17.53 22.93
CA ASP A 60 -7.62 -18.98 22.75
C ASP A 60 -6.67 -19.70 23.72
N LYS A 61 -5.48 -19.14 23.95
CA LYS A 61 -4.52 -19.68 24.95
C LYS A 61 -4.99 -19.55 26.39
N VAL A 62 -5.73 -18.50 26.73
CA VAL A 62 -6.38 -18.42 28.04
C VAL A 62 -7.43 -19.53 28.21
N VAL A 63 -8.14 -19.90 27.15
CA VAL A 63 -9.15 -20.97 27.22
C VAL A 63 -8.48 -22.35 27.28
N GLU A 64 -7.42 -22.57 26.52
CA GLU A 64 -6.71 -23.85 26.42
C GLU A 64 -5.84 -24.14 27.66
N ASP A 65 -5.00 -23.18 28.02
CA ASP A 65 -3.91 -23.36 28.98
C ASP A 65 -4.12 -22.55 30.28
N SER A 66 -5.22 -21.79 30.40
CA SER A 66 -5.47 -20.85 31.52
C SER A 66 -4.39 -19.78 31.67
N GLU A 67 -3.60 -19.55 30.63
CA GLU A 67 -2.51 -18.57 30.61
C GLU A 67 -2.57 -17.74 29.33
N ARG A 68 -2.38 -16.43 29.47
CA ARG A 68 -2.32 -15.52 28.34
C ARG A 68 -0.91 -15.53 27.77
N SER A 69 -0.77 -15.97 26.53
CA SER A 69 0.51 -15.99 25.82
C SER A 69 0.34 -15.58 24.36
N TYR A 70 1.42 -15.11 23.74
CA TYR A 70 1.46 -14.73 22.33
C TYR A 70 2.48 -15.59 21.60
N PRO A 71 2.33 -15.77 20.27
CA PRO A 71 3.22 -16.64 19.53
C PRO A 71 4.62 -16.01 19.40
N PRO A 72 5.71 -16.81 19.35
CA PRO A 72 7.05 -16.30 19.09
C PRO A 72 7.18 -15.58 17.73
N ASP A 73 6.42 -16.04 16.74
CA ASP A 73 6.26 -15.41 15.43
C ASP A 73 4.85 -14.81 15.33
N PRO A 74 4.71 -13.49 15.14
CA PRO A 74 3.43 -12.82 15.13
C PRO A 74 2.52 -13.27 13.98
N PHE A 75 3.07 -13.72 12.85
CA PHE A 75 2.29 -14.20 11.71
C PHE A 75 1.66 -15.57 11.96
N THR A 76 2.07 -16.30 13.00
CA THR A 76 1.39 -17.55 13.41
C THR A 76 -0.05 -17.31 13.82
N ALA A 77 -0.36 -16.11 14.35
CA ALA A 77 -1.72 -15.76 14.72
C ALA A 77 -2.61 -15.39 13.52
N LEU A 78 -2.03 -15.21 12.33
CA LEU A 78 -2.74 -14.75 11.15
C LEU A 78 -3.20 -15.93 10.29
N ASP A 79 -4.45 -15.89 9.83
CA ASP A 79 -5.03 -16.93 8.95
C ASP A 79 -4.61 -16.76 7.48
N ASN A 80 -4.17 -15.56 7.08
CA ASN A 80 -3.82 -15.22 5.71
C ASN A 80 -2.31 -15.08 5.51
N ASP A 81 -1.79 -15.67 4.44
CA ASP A 81 -0.41 -15.44 3.99
C ASP A 81 -0.28 -14.05 3.35
N LEU A 82 0.59 -13.23 3.93
CA LEU A 82 0.89 -11.87 3.47
C LEU A 82 1.90 -11.84 2.32
N GLY A 83 2.44 -12.99 1.93
CA GLY A 83 3.44 -13.12 0.88
C GLY A 83 4.83 -12.63 1.31
N SER A 84 5.79 -12.65 0.38
CA SER A 84 7.21 -12.41 0.68
C SER A 84 7.58 -10.96 1.01
N SER A 85 6.67 -9.99 0.78
CA SER A 85 6.92 -8.58 1.10
C SER A 85 6.87 -8.31 2.60
N TRP A 86 6.23 -9.19 3.37
CA TRP A 86 6.17 -9.12 4.83
C TRP A 86 7.08 -10.19 5.42
N THR A 87 7.96 -9.79 6.32
CA THR A 87 8.90 -10.70 6.98
C THR A 87 8.95 -10.42 8.47
N TYR A 88 9.27 -11.44 9.26
CA TYR A 88 9.52 -11.31 10.68
C TYR A 88 10.85 -11.95 11.03
N ALA A 89 11.72 -11.20 11.70
CA ALA A 89 12.99 -11.69 12.19
C ALA A 89 13.41 -10.93 13.44
N ALA A 90 13.89 -11.66 14.45
CA ALA A 90 14.52 -11.10 15.66
C ALA A 90 13.68 -10.02 16.40
N GLY A 91 12.35 -10.15 16.40
CA GLY A 91 11.46 -9.18 17.04
C GLY A 91 11.05 -8.00 16.15
N THR A 92 11.49 -7.96 14.89
CA THR A 92 11.12 -6.92 13.94
C THR A 92 10.28 -7.51 12.81
N ILE A 93 9.14 -6.88 12.56
CA ILE A 93 8.30 -7.08 11.38
C ILE A 93 8.75 -6.06 10.33
N THR A 94 9.03 -6.50 9.12
CA THR A 94 9.47 -5.63 8.02
C THR A 94 8.56 -5.81 6.81
N HIS A 95 8.10 -4.69 6.24
CA HIS A 95 7.43 -4.64 4.95
C HIS A 95 8.34 -3.98 3.91
N THR A 96 8.52 -4.61 2.75
CA THR A 96 9.24 -4.02 1.61
C THR A 96 8.24 -3.52 0.57
N ARG A 97 8.27 -2.22 0.31
CA ARG A 97 7.41 -1.49 -0.62
C ARG A 97 7.86 -1.67 -2.07
N ASN A 98 7.00 -1.28 -3.00
CA ASN A 98 7.28 -1.37 -4.44
C ASN A 98 8.45 -0.50 -4.91
N ASP A 99 8.80 0.53 -4.14
CA ASP A 99 9.94 1.42 -4.37
C ASP A 99 11.22 0.95 -3.65
N GLU A 100 11.23 -0.29 -3.15
CA GLU A 100 12.31 -0.91 -2.37
C GLU A 100 12.57 -0.24 -1.00
N THR A 101 11.75 0.74 -0.60
CA THR A 101 11.81 1.25 0.77
C THR A 101 11.20 0.24 1.73
N THR A 102 11.63 0.29 2.99
CA THR A 102 11.14 -0.63 4.02
C THR A 102 10.51 0.14 5.17
N ARG A 103 9.45 -0.44 5.72
CA ARG A 103 8.83 0.00 6.97
C ARG A 103 8.95 -1.12 7.99
N ALA A 104 9.22 -0.75 9.23
CA ALA A 104 9.51 -1.71 10.28
C ALA A 104 8.63 -1.46 11.51
N TRP A 105 8.29 -2.55 12.18
CA TRP A 105 7.58 -2.54 13.45
C TRP A 105 8.26 -3.48 14.43
N THR A 106 8.42 -3.05 15.67
CA THR A 106 8.87 -3.92 16.76
C THR A 106 7.70 -4.74 17.28
N TYR A 107 7.87 -6.06 17.32
CA TYR A 107 6.96 -7.02 17.95
C TYR A 107 7.59 -7.55 19.25
N THR A 108 6.84 -7.43 20.35
CA THR A 108 7.23 -8.00 21.65
C THR A 108 6.32 -9.15 22.00
N SER A 109 6.81 -10.39 21.87
CA SER A 109 6.02 -11.61 22.17
C SER A 109 5.62 -11.74 23.64
N GLY A 110 6.34 -11.10 24.58
CA GLY A 110 5.94 -11.10 25.99
C GLY A 110 4.64 -10.33 26.27
N THR A 111 4.30 -9.36 25.43
CA THR A 111 3.16 -8.45 25.62
C THR A 111 2.17 -8.47 24.47
N GLY A 112 2.54 -9.05 23.33
CA GLY A 112 1.77 -9.04 22.08
C GLY A 112 1.75 -7.67 21.40
N THR A 113 2.63 -6.75 21.80
CA THR A 113 2.64 -5.37 21.29
C THR A 113 3.35 -5.29 19.96
N VAL A 114 2.77 -4.53 19.03
CA VAL A 114 3.36 -4.19 17.73
C VAL A 114 3.45 -2.68 17.66
N GLU A 115 4.65 -2.12 17.59
CA GLU A 115 4.93 -0.68 17.59
C GLU A 115 5.73 -0.29 16.36
N GLU A 116 5.43 0.83 15.74
CA GLU A 116 6.18 1.31 14.57
C GLU A 116 7.56 1.82 14.99
N GLU A 117 8.60 1.51 14.23
CA GLU A 117 9.92 2.13 14.43
C GLU A 117 9.91 3.54 13.80
N ASP A 118 10.27 4.56 14.60
CA ASP A 118 10.47 5.96 14.17
C ASP A 118 11.69 6.16 13.27
#